data_AF-A0A1Q6NL48-F1
#
_entry.id   AF-A0A1Q6NL48-F1
#
_cell.length_a   1.000
_cell.length_b   1.000
_cell.length_c   1.000
_cell.angle_alpha   90.00
_cell.angle_beta   90.00
_cell.angle_gamma   90.00
#
_symmetry.space_group_name_H-M   'P 1'
#
loop_
_entity.id
_entity.type
_entity.pdbx_description
1 polymer ?
#
loop_
_entity_poly.entity_id
_entity_poly.type
_entity_poly.pdbx_seq_one_letter_code
_entity_poly.pdbx_strand_id
1 'polypeptide(L)'
;MERRELEKQIIEKEWLMFQKVQDVNGRASCQDDWTTFLIMRISQFEGWDMNVLESYYDDIEQAEAQERNLIMEKYAYMMEETDPVYFLSIKGMLPEISEEKQLMAEKITSIYMEWEKEADIKYPNIRRHGRPAEGIGVDGTVSVRNYLKCELYTYSVKTLALFILSIEHNPEYNRYLATMQKMVQAYGYSSLEEAEKAMA
;
A
#
# COMPACT_ATOMS: atom_id res chain seq x y z
N MET A 1 5.73 7.65 -21.27
CA MET A 1 4.58 6.72 -21.41
C MET A 1 3.33 7.44 -20.94
N GLU A 2 2.16 7.21 -21.54
CA GLU A 2 0.91 7.80 -21.03
C GLU A 2 0.58 7.23 -19.64
N ARG A 3 0.02 8.04 -18.73
CA ARG A 3 -0.23 7.65 -17.34
C ARG A 3 -1.01 6.34 -17.20
N ARG A 4 -2.11 6.19 -17.96
CA ARG A 4 -2.95 4.97 -17.89
C ARG A 4 -2.22 3.71 -18.32
N GLU A 5 -1.31 3.83 -19.29
CA GLU A 5 -0.51 2.70 -19.76
C GLU A 5 0.54 2.30 -18.72
N LEU A 6 1.17 3.29 -18.07
CA LEU A 6 2.08 3.07 -16.96
C LEU A 6 1.38 2.38 -15.78
N GLU A 7 0.25 2.92 -15.33
CA GLU A 7 -0.55 2.33 -14.23
C GLU A 7 -0.93 0.88 -14.53
N LYS A 8 -1.38 0.60 -15.77
CA LYS A 8 -1.73 -0.75 -16.21
C LYS A 8 -0.52 -1.70 -16.13
N GLN A 9 0.64 -1.28 -16.62
CA GLN A 9 1.85 -2.12 -16.58
C GLN A 9 2.32 -2.40 -15.14
N ILE A 10 2.25 -1.39 -14.26
CA ILE A 10 2.53 -1.57 -12.84
C ILE A 10 1.59 -2.62 -12.24
N ILE A 11 0.28 -2.48 -12.46
CA ILE A 11 -0.75 -3.40 -11.91
C ILE A 11 -0.55 -4.82 -12.40
N GLU A 12 -0.28 -5.00 -13.70
CA GLU A 12 -0.05 -6.33 -14.28
C GLU A 12 1.19 -6.99 -13.67
N LYS A 13 2.28 -6.25 -13.47
CA LYS A 13 3.51 -6.77 -12.85
C LYS A 13 3.31 -7.11 -11.37
N GLU A 14 2.68 -6.22 -10.61
CA GLU A 14 2.37 -6.48 -9.21
C GLU A 14 1.43 -7.66 -9.05
N TRP A 15 0.46 -7.82 -9.95
CA TRP A 15 -0.41 -8.98 -9.95
C TRP A 15 0.39 -10.27 -10.14
N LEU A 16 1.29 -10.32 -11.14
CA LEU A 16 2.15 -11.48 -11.36
C LEU A 16 3.09 -11.76 -10.17
N MET A 17 3.62 -10.73 -9.53
CA MET A 17 4.36 -10.86 -8.28
C MET A 17 3.48 -11.43 -7.16
N PHE A 18 2.26 -10.91 -7.02
CA PHE A 18 1.30 -11.34 -6.02
C PHE A 18 0.89 -12.80 -6.22
N GLN A 19 0.73 -13.26 -7.46
CA GLN A 19 0.41 -14.68 -7.77
C GLN A 19 1.48 -15.66 -7.27
N LYS A 20 2.72 -15.21 -7.08
CA LYS A 20 3.86 -16.02 -6.61
C LYS A 20 4.02 -16.02 -5.10
N VAL A 21 3.29 -15.17 -4.37
CA VAL A 21 3.33 -15.16 -2.90
C VAL A 21 2.75 -16.47 -2.39
N GLN A 22 3.49 -17.14 -1.51
CA GLN A 22 3.00 -18.30 -0.77
C GLN A 22 2.87 -17.91 0.70
N ASP A 23 1.66 -18.05 1.24
CA ASP A 23 1.46 -17.98 2.69
C ASP A 23 1.84 -19.33 3.31
N VAL A 24 2.09 -19.35 4.62
CA VAL A 24 2.36 -20.56 5.42
C VAL A 24 1.22 -21.59 5.28
N ASN A 25 0.00 -21.11 5.00
CA ASN A 25 -1.20 -21.91 4.78
C ASN A 25 -1.56 -22.15 3.30
N GLY A 26 -0.69 -21.75 2.36
CA GLY A 26 -0.90 -21.88 0.93
C GLY A 26 -1.31 -20.59 0.23
N ARG A 27 -2.07 -20.70 -0.86
CA ARG A 27 -2.52 -19.55 -1.67
C ARG A 27 -3.69 -18.85 -0.98
N ALA A 28 -3.58 -17.54 -0.75
CA ALA A 28 -4.65 -16.74 -0.16
C ALA A 28 -5.78 -16.50 -1.18
N SER A 29 -7.03 -16.50 -0.73
CA SER A 29 -8.20 -16.29 -1.60
C SER A 29 -8.17 -14.95 -2.34
N CYS A 30 -7.53 -13.94 -1.77
CA CYS A 30 -7.31 -12.64 -2.41
C CYS A 30 -6.43 -12.72 -3.67
N GLN A 31 -5.61 -13.77 -3.84
CA GLN A 31 -4.84 -14.00 -5.07
C GLN A 31 -5.72 -14.43 -6.25
N ASP A 32 -6.97 -14.84 -6.01
CA ASP A 32 -7.95 -15.19 -7.04
C ASP A 32 -8.89 -14.02 -7.40
N ASP A 33 -8.87 -12.92 -6.65
CA ASP A 33 -9.75 -11.77 -6.84
C ASP A 33 -9.06 -10.62 -7.60
N TRP A 34 -8.95 -10.80 -8.91
CA TRP A 34 -8.40 -9.78 -9.83
C TRP A 34 -9.15 -8.45 -9.73
N THR A 35 -10.48 -8.48 -9.61
CA THR A 35 -11.30 -7.27 -9.62
C THR A 35 -10.99 -6.41 -8.40
N THR A 36 -10.99 -7.01 -7.21
CA THR A 36 -10.64 -6.29 -5.97
C THR A 36 -9.20 -5.78 -6.02
N PHE A 37 -8.25 -6.60 -6.48
CA PHE A 37 -6.85 -6.18 -6.62
C PHE A 37 -6.72 -4.95 -7.54
N LEU A 38 -7.35 -5.00 -8.71
CA LEU A 38 -7.36 -3.91 -9.68
C LEU A 38 -7.94 -2.64 -9.04
N ILE A 39 -9.11 -2.73 -8.40
CA ILE A 39 -9.76 -1.61 -7.74
C ILE A 39 -8.86 -0.98 -6.67
N MET A 40 -8.22 -1.80 -5.84
CA MET A 40 -7.32 -1.30 -4.78
C MET A 40 -6.12 -0.55 -5.37
N ARG A 41 -5.45 -1.11 -6.38
CA ARG A 41 -4.25 -0.49 -6.97
C ARG A 41 -4.56 0.79 -7.75
N ILE A 42 -5.60 0.79 -8.60
CA ILE A 42 -5.99 2.03 -9.31
C ILE A 42 -6.42 3.13 -8.34
N SER A 43 -7.04 2.76 -7.21
CA SER A 43 -7.46 3.71 -6.18
C SER A 43 -6.25 4.34 -5.49
N GLN A 44 -5.21 3.56 -5.20
CA GLN A 44 -3.98 4.07 -4.62
C GLN A 44 -3.25 5.04 -5.57
N PHE A 45 -3.23 4.76 -6.87
CA PHE A 45 -2.58 5.62 -7.86
C PHE A 45 -3.26 6.96 -8.09
N GLU A 46 -4.54 7.12 -7.73
CA GLU A 46 -5.24 8.41 -7.79
C GLU A 46 -4.45 9.49 -7.04
N GLY A 47 -3.90 9.14 -5.88
CA GLY A 47 -3.11 10.03 -5.06
C GLY A 47 -1.64 10.11 -5.42
N TRP A 48 -1.17 9.59 -6.56
CA TRP A 48 0.26 9.57 -6.92
C TRP A 48 0.55 10.49 -8.12
N ASP A 49 1.70 11.18 -8.07
CA ASP A 49 2.20 11.97 -9.18
C ASP A 49 2.88 11.07 -10.22
N MET A 50 2.96 11.54 -11.48
CA MET A 50 3.52 10.76 -12.59
C MET A 50 4.97 10.32 -12.33
N ASN A 51 5.80 11.20 -11.77
CA ASN A 51 7.20 10.90 -11.45
C ASN A 51 7.35 9.81 -10.36
N VAL A 52 6.41 9.74 -9.41
CA VAL A 52 6.37 8.68 -8.40
C VAL A 52 6.01 7.35 -9.06
N LEU A 53 5.01 7.34 -9.93
CA LEU A 53 4.62 6.14 -10.70
C LEU A 53 5.77 5.63 -11.58
N GLU A 54 6.48 6.53 -12.28
CA GLU A 54 7.63 6.17 -13.12
C GLU A 54 8.77 5.59 -12.29
N SER A 55 9.09 6.20 -11.15
CA SER A 55 10.13 5.70 -10.26
C SER A 55 9.75 4.37 -9.62
N TYR A 56 8.47 4.18 -9.26
CA TYR A 56 8.00 2.90 -8.73
C TYR A 56 8.02 1.79 -9.79
N TYR A 57 7.71 2.12 -11.05
CA TYR A 57 7.88 1.18 -12.15
C TYR A 57 9.35 0.77 -12.33
N ASP A 58 10.29 1.72 -12.24
CA ASP A 58 11.73 1.41 -12.23
C ASP A 58 12.11 0.48 -11.07
N ASP A 59 11.48 0.63 -9.89
CA ASP A 59 11.72 -0.25 -8.73
C ASP A 59 11.26 -1.68 -9.02
N ILE A 60 10.10 -1.85 -9.66
CA ILE A 60 9.57 -3.16 -10.06
C ILE A 60 10.50 -3.80 -11.10
N GLU A 61 10.90 -3.08 -12.15
CA GLU A 61 11.80 -3.60 -13.19
C GLU A 61 13.14 -4.06 -12.59
N GLN A 62 13.71 -3.27 -11.67
CA GLN A 62 14.96 -3.62 -11.00
C GLN A 62 14.80 -4.83 -10.08
N ALA A 63 13.67 -4.94 -9.37
CA ALA A 63 13.38 -6.10 -8.54
C ALA A 63 13.26 -7.37 -9.39
N GLU A 64 12.52 -7.32 -10.51
CA GLU A 64 12.38 -8.46 -11.43
C GLU A 64 13.74 -8.88 -12.01
N ALA A 65 14.58 -7.92 -12.40
CA ALA A 65 15.94 -8.20 -12.89
C ALA A 65 16.86 -8.84 -11.84
N GLN A 66 16.55 -8.66 -10.55
CA GLN A 66 17.26 -9.25 -9.41
C GLN A 66 16.56 -10.51 -8.87
N GLU A 67 15.54 -11.03 -9.57
CA GLU A 67 14.70 -12.15 -9.13
C GLU A 67 13.99 -11.91 -7.79
N ARG A 68 13.80 -10.64 -7.43
CA ARG A 68 13.11 -10.19 -6.22
C ARG A 68 11.62 -9.99 -6.48
N ASN A 69 10.83 -10.11 -5.42
CA ASN A 69 9.39 -9.94 -5.45
C ASN A 69 8.98 -8.93 -4.39
N LEU A 70 8.67 -7.70 -4.80
CA LEU A 70 8.36 -6.61 -3.86
C LEU A 70 7.11 -6.91 -3.03
N ILE A 71 6.10 -7.58 -3.60
CA ILE A 71 4.88 -7.94 -2.86
C ILE A 71 5.18 -8.98 -1.77
N MET A 72 6.04 -9.96 -2.07
CA MET A 72 6.50 -10.94 -1.07
C MET A 72 7.33 -10.25 0.03
N GLU A 73 8.26 -9.37 -0.34
CA GLU A 73 9.08 -8.60 0.61
C GLU A 73 8.21 -7.77 1.56
N LYS A 74 7.20 -7.06 1.02
CA LYS A 74 6.21 -6.32 1.80
C LYS A 74 5.53 -7.18 2.86
N TYR A 75 5.02 -8.36 2.49
CA TYR A 75 4.38 -9.26 3.45
C TYR A 75 5.38 -9.84 4.45
N ALA A 76 6.60 -10.17 4.01
CA ALA A 76 7.66 -10.64 4.90
C ALA A 76 8.05 -9.58 5.94
N TYR A 77 8.12 -8.29 5.58
CA TYR A 77 8.36 -7.21 6.54
C TYR A 77 7.20 -7.06 7.54
N MET A 78 5.94 -7.31 7.16
CA MET A 78 4.81 -7.27 8.10
C MET A 78 4.92 -8.36 9.18
N MET A 79 5.58 -9.49 8.85
CA MET A 79 5.80 -10.58 9.80
C MET A 79 6.68 -10.17 10.99
N GLU A 80 7.43 -9.06 10.92
CA GLU A 80 8.12 -8.52 12.09
C GLU A 80 7.15 -8.25 13.26
N GLU A 81 5.91 -7.88 12.97
CA GLU A 81 4.87 -7.66 13.97
C GLU A 81 3.97 -8.90 14.17
N THR A 82 3.60 -9.59 13.08
CA THR A 82 2.60 -10.68 13.14
C THR A 82 3.17 -12.05 13.46
N ASP A 83 4.42 -12.33 13.09
CA ASP A 83 5.14 -13.56 13.43
C ASP A 83 6.66 -13.29 13.58
N PRO A 84 7.08 -12.67 14.70
CA PRO A 84 8.46 -12.24 14.89
C PRO A 84 9.47 -13.40 14.85
N VAL A 85 9.05 -14.59 15.28
CA VAL A 85 9.92 -15.78 15.29
C VAL A 85 10.19 -16.24 13.87
N TYR A 86 9.16 -16.33 13.02
CA TYR A 86 9.33 -16.66 11.62
C TYR A 86 10.09 -15.56 10.87
N PHE A 87 9.77 -14.28 11.12
CA PHE A 87 10.48 -13.15 10.54
C PHE A 87 11.99 -13.22 10.78
N LEU A 88 12.43 -13.51 12.01
CA LEU A 88 13.85 -13.66 12.32
C LEU A 88 14.53 -14.77 11.50
N SER A 89 13.79 -15.84 11.16
CA SER A 89 14.32 -16.94 10.34
C SER A 89 14.52 -16.57 8.86
N ILE A 90 13.74 -15.62 8.34
CA ILE A 90 13.81 -15.17 6.94
C ILE A 90 14.49 -13.80 6.77
N LYS A 91 14.74 -13.06 7.85
CA LYS A 91 15.27 -11.68 7.82
C LYS A 91 16.56 -11.55 6.99
N GLY A 92 17.45 -12.54 7.07
CA GLY A 92 18.69 -12.55 6.30
C GLY A 92 18.52 -12.75 4.78
N MET A 93 17.33 -13.13 4.32
CA MET A 93 16.98 -13.27 2.91
C MET A 93 16.33 -11.99 2.35
N LEU A 94 15.88 -11.08 3.22
CA LEU A 94 15.26 -9.83 2.83
C LEU A 94 16.32 -8.74 2.59
N PRO A 95 16.07 -7.81 1.66
CA PRO A 95 16.89 -6.61 1.55
C PRO A 95 16.98 -5.86 2.88
N GLU A 96 18.19 -5.42 3.22
CA GLU A 96 18.40 -4.56 4.38
C GLU A 96 17.72 -3.19 4.16
N ILE A 97 17.00 -2.72 5.18
CA ILE A 97 16.36 -1.41 5.16
C ILE A 97 17.30 -0.44 5.87
N SER A 98 17.99 0.41 5.09
CA SER A 98 18.90 1.42 5.63
C SER A 98 18.18 2.40 6.56
N GLU A 99 18.93 3.04 7.47
CA GLU A 99 18.39 4.06 8.39
C GLU A 99 17.72 5.22 7.62
N GLU A 100 18.33 5.68 6.53
CA GLU A 100 17.73 6.70 5.64
C GLU A 100 16.33 6.27 5.15
N LYS A 101 16.22 5.03 4.66
CA LYS A 101 14.97 4.49 4.16
C LYS A 101 13.91 4.34 5.26
N GLN A 102 14.32 3.94 6.46
CA GLN A 102 13.44 3.89 7.63
C GLN A 102 12.87 5.27 7.97
N LEU A 103 13.72 6.30 8.01
CA LEU A 103 13.31 7.67 8.32
C LEU A 103 12.36 8.25 7.26
N MET A 104 12.61 7.98 5.98
CA MET A 104 11.74 8.42 4.89
C MET A 104 10.38 7.71 4.91
N ALA A 105 10.37 6.39 5.11
CA ALA A 105 9.13 5.63 5.22
C ALA A 105 8.30 6.08 6.44
N GLU A 106 8.96 6.33 7.58
CA GLU A 106 8.33 6.83 8.80
C GLU A 106 7.74 8.25 8.60
N LYS A 107 8.45 9.14 7.90
CA LYS A 107 7.93 10.48 7.55
C LYS A 107 6.65 10.37 6.72
N ILE A 108 6.64 9.57 5.65
CA ILE A 108 5.46 9.38 4.79
C ILE A 108 4.32 8.75 5.60
N THR A 109 4.62 7.69 6.35
CA THR A 109 3.63 6.95 7.14
C THR A 109 2.95 7.86 8.15
N SER A 110 3.71 8.66 8.90
CA SER A 110 3.15 9.58 9.90
C SER A 110 2.22 10.63 9.29
N ILE A 111 2.50 11.13 8.08
CA ILE A 111 1.58 12.03 7.37
C ILE A 111 0.29 11.30 6.98
N TYR A 112 0.41 10.07 6.44
CA TYR A 112 -0.75 9.25 6.10
C TYR A 112 -1.63 8.92 7.30
N MET A 113 -1.04 8.75 8.50
CA MET A 113 -1.83 8.48 9.70
C MET A 113 -2.64 9.70 10.16
N GLU A 114 -2.16 10.93 9.95
CA GLU A 114 -2.99 12.12 10.20
C GLU A 114 -4.14 12.24 9.19
N TRP A 115 -3.88 11.89 7.92
CA TRP A 115 -4.91 11.82 6.88
C TRP A 115 -5.95 10.73 7.12
N GLU A 116 -5.51 9.58 7.63
CA GLU A 116 -6.38 8.46 7.99
C GLU A 116 -7.26 8.82 9.19
N LYS A 117 -6.71 9.48 10.21
CA LYS A 117 -7.47 10.00 11.35
C LYS A 117 -8.57 10.97 10.94
N GLU A 118 -8.32 11.83 9.95
CA GLU A 118 -9.35 12.69 9.37
C GLU A 118 -10.47 11.86 8.72
N ALA A 119 -10.12 10.78 8.01
CA ALA A 119 -11.07 9.88 7.40
C ALA A 119 -11.90 9.09 8.43
N ASP A 120 -11.28 8.65 9.53
CA ASP A 120 -11.96 8.00 10.68
C ASP A 120 -13.03 8.89 11.31
N ILE A 121 -12.75 10.19 11.44
CA ILE A 121 -13.71 11.16 11.98
C ILE A 121 -14.85 11.42 10.99
N LYS A 122 -14.54 11.57 9.70
CA LYS A 122 -15.52 11.95 8.67
C LYS A 122 -16.41 10.80 8.21
N TYR A 123 -15.86 9.59 8.12
CA TYR A 123 -16.49 8.42 7.51
C TYR A 123 -16.35 7.15 8.38
N PRO A 124 -16.82 7.18 9.65
CA PRO A 124 -16.65 6.07 10.59
C PRO A 124 -17.31 4.75 10.15
N ASN A 125 -18.41 4.80 9.40
CA ASN A 125 -19.10 3.60 8.92
C ASN A 125 -18.34 2.89 7.82
N ILE A 126 -17.68 3.62 6.94
CA ILE A 126 -16.73 3.03 5.99
C ILE A 126 -15.53 2.46 6.75
N ARG A 127 -14.95 3.26 7.66
CA ARG A 127 -13.68 2.91 8.33
C ARG A 127 -13.78 1.69 9.24
N ARG A 128 -14.91 1.43 9.91
CA ARG A 128 -15.10 0.23 10.74
C ARG A 128 -15.00 -1.10 9.98
N HIS A 129 -15.11 -1.09 8.64
CA HIS A 129 -14.92 -2.28 7.80
C HIS A 129 -13.47 -2.45 7.31
N GLY A 130 -12.60 -1.50 7.63
CA GLY A 130 -11.19 -1.52 7.26
C GLY A 130 -10.27 -2.06 8.37
N ARG A 131 -8.96 -1.93 8.13
CA ARG A 131 -7.91 -2.25 9.09
C ARG A 131 -7.94 -1.25 10.26
N PRO A 132 -7.56 -1.68 11.48
CA PRO A 132 -7.29 -0.75 12.57
C PRO A 132 -6.16 0.21 12.18
N ALA A 133 -6.18 1.43 12.70
CA ALA A 133 -5.15 2.44 12.43
C ALA A 133 -3.75 1.97 12.86
N GLU A 134 -3.67 1.34 14.05
CA GLU A 134 -2.43 0.93 14.71
C GLU A 134 -2.56 -0.47 15.35
N GLY A 135 -1.42 -1.14 15.58
CA GLY A 135 -1.33 -2.46 16.20
C GLY A 135 -1.83 -3.62 15.33
N ILE A 136 -2.29 -4.70 15.98
CA ILE A 136 -2.84 -5.88 15.34
C ILE A 136 -4.34 -5.97 15.66
N GLY A 137 -5.16 -6.18 14.63
CA GLY A 137 -6.60 -6.43 14.78
C GLY A 137 -6.89 -7.72 15.56
N VAL A 138 -8.11 -7.83 16.09
CA VAL A 138 -8.56 -9.01 16.86
C VAL A 138 -8.46 -10.31 16.04
N ASP A 139 -8.59 -10.19 14.73
CA ASP A 139 -8.49 -11.26 13.73
C ASP A 139 -7.05 -11.49 13.22
N GLY A 140 -6.04 -10.82 13.79
CA GLY A 140 -4.66 -10.88 13.33
C GLY A 140 -4.34 -9.91 12.17
N THR A 141 -5.29 -9.08 11.76
CA THR A 141 -5.09 -8.14 10.64
C THR A 141 -4.07 -7.05 10.99
N VAL A 142 -3.04 -6.90 10.15
CA VAL A 142 -2.06 -5.81 10.23
C VAL A 142 -2.73 -4.44 10.10
N SER A 143 -2.34 -3.49 10.94
CA SER A 143 -2.82 -2.10 10.92
C SER A 143 -2.53 -1.34 9.62
N VAL A 144 -3.23 -0.22 9.41
CA VAL A 144 -2.95 0.73 8.33
C VAL A 144 -1.50 1.20 8.39
N ARG A 145 -1.01 1.59 9.58
CA ARG A 145 0.37 2.07 9.76
C ARG A 145 1.38 1.03 9.28
N ASN A 146 1.31 -0.19 9.82
CA ASN A 146 2.31 -1.20 9.52
C ASN A 146 2.18 -1.70 8.06
N TYR A 147 0.96 -1.79 7.54
CA TYR A 147 0.74 -2.16 6.14
C TYR A 147 1.41 -1.17 5.17
N LEU A 148 1.21 0.13 5.38
CA LEU A 148 1.81 1.19 4.58
C LEU A 148 3.33 1.22 4.74
N LYS A 149 3.84 1.19 5.97
CA LYS A 149 5.28 1.22 6.27
C LYS A 149 6.02 0.07 5.57
N CYS A 150 5.50 -1.16 5.67
CA CYS A 150 6.11 -2.33 5.03
C CYS A 150 6.04 -2.27 3.50
N GLU A 151 5.03 -1.62 2.93
CA GLU A 151 4.99 -1.33 1.48
C GLU A 151 6.08 -0.33 1.09
N LEU A 152 6.23 0.77 1.83
CA LEU A 152 7.27 1.79 1.59
C LEU A 152 8.70 1.21 1.74
N TYR A 153 8.88 0.19 2.59
CA TYR A 153 10.14 -0.55 2.70
C TYR A 153 10.54 -1.31 1.43
N THR A 154 9.65 -1.48 0.46
CA THR A 154 9.99 -2.10 -0.83
C THR A 154 10.48 -1.09 -1.86
N TYR A 155 10.22 0.20 -1.66
CA TYR A 155 10.51 1.25 -2.65
C TYR A 155 11.98 1.67 -2.60
N SER A 156 12.54 2.17 -3.70
CA SER A 156 13.89 2.75 -3.65
C SER A 156 13.90 4.08 -2.88
N VAL A 157 15.09 4.51 -2.45
CA VAL A 157 15.30 5.85 -1.86
C VAL A 157 14.84 6.94 -2.83
N LYS A 158 15.07 6.76 -4.14
CA LYS A 158 14.59 7.66 -5.20
C LYS A 158 13.07 7.79 -5.17
N THR A 159 12.35 6.67 -5.15
CA THR A 159 10.88 6.65 -5.11
C THR A 159 10.34 7.30 -3.84
N LEU A 160 10.91 6.99 -2.67
CA LEU A 160 10.51 7.62 -1.41
C LEU A 160 10.77 9.14 -1.41
N ALA A 161 11.88 9.60 -1.98
CA ALA A 161 12.20 11.04 -2.08
C ALA A 161 11.19 11.78 -2.96
N LEU A 162 10.83 11.18 -4.11
CA LEU A 162 9.81 11.73 -5.00
C LEU A 162 8.43 11.74 -4.34
N PHE A 163 8.11 10.71 -3.55
CA PHE A 163 6.87 10.64 -2.79
C PHE A 163 6.78 11.77 -1.76
N ILE A 164 7.85 11.98 -0.99
CA ILE A 164 7.95 13.08 -0.02
C ILE A 164 7.80 14.43 -0.72
N LEU A 165 8.53 14.66 -1.82
CA LEU A 165 8.45 15.89 -2.59
C LEU A 165 7.02 16.14 -3.13
N SER A 166 6.36 15.07 -3.59
CA SER A 166 4.97 15.12 -4.07
C SER A 166 4.00 15.54 -2.95
N ILE A 167 4.18 15.02 -1.73
CA ILE A 167 3.41 15.45 -0.55
C ILE A 167 3.69 16.92 -0.22
N GLU A 168 4.97 17.33 -0.21
CA GLU A 168 5.38 18.70 0.11
C GLU A 168 4.89 19.74 -0.90
N HIS A 169 4.74 19.37 -2.18
CA HIS A 169 4.16 20.23 -3.20
C HIS A 169 2.64 20.47 -3.02
N ASN A 170 1.93 19.54 -2.40
CA ASN A 170 0.49 19.66 -2.17
C ASN A 170 0.09 19.11 -0.79
N PRO A 171 0.49 19.77 0.31
CA PRO A 171 0.36 19.23 1.66
C PRO A 171 -1.10 19.13 2.14
N GLU A 172 -1.99 19.98 1.60
CA GLU A 172 -3.41 19.99 1.92
C GLU A 172 -4.19 18.86 1.23
N TYR A 173 -3.59 18.17 0.25
CA TYR A 173 -4.24 17.11 -0.47
C TYR A 173 -4.16 15.79 0.31
N ASN A 174 -5.26 15.47 1.00
CA ASN A 174 -5.42 14.20 1.70
C ASN A 174 -5.54 13.03 0.69
N ARG A 175 -4.39 12.40 0.40
CA ARG A 175 -4.29 11.27 -0.55
C ARG A 175 -5.01 10.02 -0.04
N TYR A 176 -5.18 9.87 1.27
CA TYR A 176 -5.93 8.77 1.86
C TYR A 176 -7.42 8.88 1.49
N LEU A 177 -8.02 10.05 1.68
CA LEU A 177 -9.40 10.33 1.27
C LEU A 177 -9.59 10.22 -0.24
N ALA A 178 -8.64 10.68 -1.04
CA ALA A 178 -8.69 10.52 -2.50
C ALA A 178 -8.72 9.03 -2.89
N THR A 179 -7.89 8.21 -2.24
CA THR A 179 -7.87 6.75 -2.43
C THR A 179 -9.22 6.13 -2.05
N MET A 180 -9.77 6.48 -0.88
CA MET A 180 -11.08 5.97 -0.46
C MET A 180 -12.20 6.39 -1.42
N GLN A 181 -12.21 7.66 -1.86
CA GLN A 181 -13.20 8.20 -2.78
C GLN A 181 -13.18 7.45 -4.12
N LYS A 182 -11.99 7.16 -4.64
CA LYS A 182 -11.84 6.36 -5.87
C LYS A 182 -12.33 4.93 -5.67
N MET A 183 -12.04 4.35 -4.50
CA MET A 183 -12.43 2.99 -4.17
C MET A 183 -13.96 2.84 -4.08
N VAL A 184 -14.66 3.72 -3.36
CA VAL A 184 -16.13 3.64 -3.27
C VAL A 184 -16.80 3.87 -4.63
N GLN A 185 -16.22 4.72 -5.47
CA GLN A 185 -16.68 4.91 -6.86
C GLN A 185 -16.54 3.65 -7.70
N ALA A 186 -15.42 2.95 -7.57
CA ALA A 186 -15.23 1.69 -8.27
C ALA A 186 -16.22 0.60 -7.80
N TYR A 187 -16.68 0.66 -6.55
CA TYR A 187 -17.73 -0.22 -6.02
C TYR A 187 -19.16 0.26 -6.28
N GLY A 188 -19.35 1.35 -7.02
CA GLY A 188 -20.65 1.82 -7.51
C GLY A 188 -21.31 2.93 -6.70
N TYR A 189 -20.66 3.47 -5.67
CA TYR A 189 -21.14 4.65 -4.95
C TYR A 189 -20.71 5.94 -5.67
N SER A 190 -21.54 6.97 -5.67
CA SER A 190 -21.19 8.26 -6.28
C SER A 190 -20.19 9.06 -5.42
N SER A 191 -20.26 8.93 -4.09
CA SER A 191 -19.39 9.65 -3.15
C SER A 191 -19.10 8.88 -1.86
N LEU A 192 -18.11 9.35 -1.09
CA LEU A 192 -17.88 8.88 0.28
C LEU A 192 -19.12 9.08 1.17
N GLU A 193 -19.85 10.19 1.03
CA GLU A 193 -21.06 10.45 1.82
C GLU A 193 -22.20 9.47 1.49
N GLU A 194 -22.32 9.03 0.25
CA GLU A 194 -23.29 8.01 -0.12
C GLU A 194 -22.92 6.65 0.49
N ALA A 195 -21.66 6.23 0.32
CA ALA A 195 -21.16 4.98 0.88
C ALA A 195 -21.29 4.95 2.41
N GLU A 196 -20.93 6.05 3.08
CA GLU A 196 -21.03 6.21 4.53
C GLU A 196 -22.47 6.06 5.06
N LYS A 197 -23.45 6.59 4.33
CA LYS A 197 -24.88 6.43 4.66
C LYS A 197 -25.39 5.02 4.39
N ALA A 198 -24.93 4.40 3.31
CA ALA A 198 -25.34 3.04 2.94
C ALA A 198 -24.79 1.97 3.90
N MET A 199 -23.64 2.24 4.52
CA MET A 199 -22.98 1.34 5.48
C MET A 199 -23.39 1.60 6.94
N ALA A 200 -24.26 2.58 7.19
CA ALA A 200 -24.71 2.97 8.53
C ALA A 200 -25.37 1.81 9.29
#